data_AF-A0A6P8DJB0-F1
#
_entry.id   AF-A0A6P8DJB0-F1
#
_cell.length_a   1.000
_cell.length_b   1.000
_cell.length_c   1.000
_cell.angle_alpha   90.00
_cell.angle_beta   90.00
_cell.angle_gamma   90.00
#
_symmetry.space_group_name_H-M   'P 1'
#
loop_
_entity.id
_entity.type
_entity.pdbx_description
1 polymer ?
#
loop_
_entity_poly.entity_id
_entity_poly.type
_entity_poly.pdbx_seq_one_letter_code
_entity_poly.pdbx_strand_id
1 'polypeptide(L)'
;MRVFCSGWRRFLICLPLLFIVPHLFSVKQFQQEPTKRGLPKKSGNKFDHLVLGPAAGQGLSNRLQCEGTKALNKTQFSTNHRVNAVELVSVVTVFSVYNSSPDASRVTVGNTSYSKVERAMAILNVFVNFIQETMPQSDVIILTDPASDLYVNRRGVSVYPIQGEYSREKLMLQRIRSYIAFLEKKLKEHNQKDVHHYIFTDSDIAVVDDLGQIFHDYPDFHLALTFRNNKQQPLNSGCIAVRGTRDGITRATAFLRKVLEAYTSKYMSASRMLGDQLALAWVVASEPSFDVKRYTRSEPFMQDIGSGSVLFLPCAIYNWTPPEGAGQFHGMPLDVKVVHFKGSRKRLMLESWNFYTSTADISDMLCLVLSSGRTKFGNRLENIARVAATLMLKVLP
;
A
#
# COMPACT_ATOMS: atom_id res chain seq x y z
N MET A 1 -36.31 -65.78 -24.72
CA MET A 1 -36.11 -65.35 -23.32
C MET A 1 -35.07 -64.23 -23.33
N ARG A 2 -35.45 -63.03 -22.88
CA ARG A 2 -34.75 -61.78 -23.17
C ARG A 2 -33.52 -61.55 -22.26
N VAL A 3 -32.48 -61.05 -22.91
CA VAL A 3 -31.18 -60.62 -22.41
C VAL A 3 -31.31 -59.39 -21.50
N PHE A 4 -30.72 -59.46 -20.30
CA PHE A 4 -30.47 -58.34 -19.40
C PHE A 4 -28.98 -57.96 -19.48
N CYS A 5 -28.66 -56.84 -20.13
CA CYS A 5 -27.36 -56.17 -20.02
C CYS A 5 -27.51 -54.69 -20.41
N SER A 6 -27.94 -53.83 -19.49
CA SER A 6 -28.05 -52.37 -19.72
C SER A 6 -28.03 -51.56 -18.42
N GLY A 7 -27.14 -51.90 -17.47
CA GLY A 7 -27.00 -51.17 -16.20
C GLY A 7 -25.84 -50.17 -16.17
N TRP A 8 -24.70 -50.50 -16.78
CA TRP A 8 -23.45 -49.77 -16.55
C TRP A 8 -23.19 -48.59 -17.49
N ARG A 9 -23.71 -48.60 -18.73
CA ARG A 9 -23.52 -47.47 -19.67
C ARG A 9 -24.25 -46.19 -19.27
N ARG A 10 -25.32 -46.27 -18.47
CA ARG A 10 -26.05 -45.08 -17.99
C ARG A 10 -25.31 -44.34 -16.88
N PHE A 11 -24.53 -45.05 -16.07
CA PHE A 11 -23.75 -44.46 -14.98
C PHE A 11 -22.56 -43.63 -15.49
N LEU A 12 -21.88 -44.09 -16.56
CA LEU A 12 -20.74 -43.38 -17.16
C LEU A 12 -21.13 -42.09 -17.89
N ILE A 13 -22.38 -41.96 -18.34
CA ILE A 13 -22.88 -40.75 -19.02
C ILE A 13 -23.46 -39.74 -18.01
N CYS A 14 -24.03 -40.20 -16.90
CA CYS A 14 -24.62 -39.31 -15.89
C CYS A 14 -23.58 -38.68 -14.94
N LEU A 15 -22.43 -39.33 -14.70
CA LEU A 15 -21.41 -38.81 -13.79
C LEU A 15 -20.77 -37.48 -14.26
N PRO A 16 -20.38 -37.31 -15.55
CA PRO A 16 -19.86 -36.03 -16.03
C PRO A 16 -20.92 -34.92 -15.99
N LEU A 17 -22.19 -35.24 -16.27
CA LEU A 17 -23.29 -34.27 -16.23
C LEU A 17 -23.55 -33.75 -14.80
N LEU A 18 -23.36 -34.58 -13.77
CA LEU A 18 -23.45 -34.16 -12.37
C LEU A 18 -22.39 -33.14 -11.95
N PHE A 19 -21.22 -33.12 -12.60
CA PHE A 19 -20.16 -32.15 -12.32
C PHE A 19 -20.15 -30.95 -13.28
N ILE A 20 -20.56 -31.14 -14.53
CA ILE A 20 -20.56 -30.08 -15.57
C ILE A 20 -21.78 -29.16 -15.44
N VAL A 21 -22.96 -29.69 -15.11
CA VAL A 21 -24.20 -28.90 -15.02
C VAL A 21 -24.13 -27.85 -13.88
N PRO A 22 -23.67 -28.17 -12.65
CA PRO A 22 -23.48 -27.15 -11.61
C PRO A 22 -22.43 -26.10 -11.99
N HIS A 23 -21.39 -26.49 -12.74
CA HIS A 23 -20.36 -25.56 -13.19
C HIS A 23 -20.89 -24.59 -14.25
N LEU A 24 -21.75 -25.04 -15.17
CA LEU A 24 -22.42 -24.19 -16.16
C LEU A 24 -23.45 -23.25 -15.53
N PHE A 25 -24.18 -23.69 -14.49
CA PHE A 25 -25.08 -22.82 -13.72
C PHE A 25 -24.30 -21.79 -12.88
N SER A 26 -23.14 -22.16 -12.33
CA SER A 26 -22.26 -21.23 -11.61
C SER A 26 -21.64 -20.17 -12.53
N VAL A 27 -21.39 -20.49 -13.81
CA VAL A 27 -20.90 -19.54 -14.82
C VAL A 27 -22.03 -18.64 -15.35
N LYS A 28 -23.25 -19.16 -15.51
CA LYS A 28 -24.43 -18.33 -15.86
C LYS A 28 -24.85 -17.39 -14.74
N GLN A 29 -24.67 -17.77 -13.47
CA GLN A 29 -24.94 -16.90 -12.33
C GLN A 29 -23.92 -15.74 -12.20
N PHE A 30 -22.78 -15.84 -12.88
CA PHE A 30 -21.80 -14.75 -13.02
C PHE A 30 -22.05 -13.82 -14.22
N GLN A 31 -22.94 -14.20 -15.15
CA GLN A 31 -23.25 -13.44 -16.37
C GLN A 31 -24.66 -12.79 -16.36
N GLN A 32 -25.42 -12.90 -15.27
CA GLN A 32 -26.72 -12.25 -15.11
C GLN A 32 -26.76 -11.36 -13.87
N GLU A 33 -26.06 -10.23 -13.93
CA GLU A 33 -26.53 -9.00 -13.28
C GLU A 33 -26.83 -7.99 -14.41
N PRO A 34 -28.09 -7.57 -14.57
CA PRO A 34 -28.50 -6.74 -15.69
C PRO A 34 -28.04 -5.29 -15.52
N THR A 35 -27.55 -4.74 -16.62
CA THR A 35 -27.42 -3.30 -16.89
C THR A 35 -28.72 -2.57 -16.51
N LYS A 36 -28.75 -1.89 -15.35
CA LYS A 36 -29.76 -0.87 -15.05
C LYS A 36 -29.11 0.48 -14.85
N ARG A 37 -29.18 1.33 -15.88
CA ARG A 37 -29.19 2.78 -15.72
C ARG A 37 -30.43 3.17 -14.90
N GLY A 38 -30.25 4.06 -13.92
CA GLY A 38 -31.37 4.77 -13.29
C GLY A 38 -31.18 5.14 -11.82
N LEU A 39 -30.69 6.37 -11.60
CA LEU A 39 -30.82 7.24 -10.40
C LEU A 39 -30.25 6.80 -9.04
N PRO A 40 -29.72 7.76 -8.24
CA PRO A 40 -29.04 7.46 -6.98
C PRO A 40 -30.08 7.12 -5.90
N LYS A 41 -30.12 5.86 -5.48
CA LYS A 41 -30.83 5.48 -4.25
C LYS A 41 -30.13 6.12 -3.05
N LYS A 42 -30.88 6.96 -2.34
CA LYS A 42 -30.55 7.56 -1.04
C LYS A 42 -29.93 6.53 -0.10
N SER A 43 -28.88 6.98 0.58
CA SER A 43 -28.07 6.28 1.56
C SER A 43 -28.88 5.46 2.56
N GLY A 44 -28.70 4.13 2.53
CA GLY A 44 -29.01 3.28 3.67
C GLY A 44 -28.02 3.56 4.80
N ASN A 45 -28.54 3.78 6.00
CA ASN A 45 -27.78 4.07 7.22
C ASN A 45 -26.60 3.12 7.41
N LYS A 46 -25.38 3.67 7.47
CA LYS A 46 -24.20 2.91 7.92
C LYS A 46 -24.35 2.70 9.41
N PHE A 47 -24.41 1.44 9.83
CA PHE A 47 -24.33 1.09 11.23
C PHE A 47 -22.89 1.32 11.72
N ASP A 48 -22.71 2.35 12.54
CA ASP A 48 -21.50 2.64 13.30
C ASP A 48 -21.44 1.66 14.48
N HIS A 49 -20.62 0.62 14.39
CA HIS A 49 -20.32 -0.22 15.54
C HIS A 49 -18.85 -0.08 15.92
N LEU A 50 -18.63 0.28 17.18
CA LEU A 50 -17.33 0.27 17.83
C LEU A 50 -16.92 -1.20 17.99
N VAL A 51 -15.81 -1.63 17.39
CA VAL A 51 -15.23 -2.94 17.69
C VAL A 51 -14.40 -2.79 18.96
N LEU A 52 -14.90 -3.36 20.07
CA LEU A 52 -14.15 -3.50 21.32
C LEU A 52 -13.36 -4.81 21.27
N GLY A 53 -12.04 -4.73 21.37
CA GLY A 53 -11.14 -5.89 21.39
C GLY A 53 -9.72 -5.48 21.76
N PRO A 54 -8.85 -6.44 22.12
CA PRO A 54 -7.44 -6.18 22.39
C PRO A 54 -6.76 -5.48 21.21
N ALA A 55 -5.85 -4.54 21.50
CA ALA A 55 -5.14 -3.81 20.46
C ALA A 55 -4.38 -4.80 19.55
N ALA A 56 -4.32 -4.50 18.25
CA ALA A 56 -3.63 -5.36 17.30
C ALA A 56 -2.14 -5.50 17.69
N GLY A 57 -1.74 -6.70 18.13
CA GLY A 57 -0.38 -6.99 18.60
C GLY A 57 -0.24 -7.24 20.10
N GLN A 58 -1.32 -7.13 20.89
CA GLN A 58 -1.31 -7.47 22.32
C GLN A 58 -0.86 -8.93 22.54
N GLY A 59 0.19 -9.12 23.35
CA GLY A 59 0.75 -10.44 23.67
C GLY A 59 1.89 -10.91 22.75
N LEU A 60 2.27 -10.15 21.72
CA LEU A 60 3.45 -10.45 20.90
C LEU A 60 4.69 -9.75 21.47
N SER A 61 5.73 -10.51 21.78
CA SER A 61 7.00 -10.01 22.36
C SER A 61 7.84 -9.19 21.39
N ASN A 62 7.54 -9.26 20.08
CA ASN A 62 8.25 -8.55 19.03
C ASN A 62 7.52 -7.28 18.55
N ARG A 63 6.61 -6.73 19.36
CA ARG A 63 5.87 -5.50 19.06
C ARG A 63 5.84 -4.58 20.27
N LEU A 64 5.88 -3.28 20.03
CA LEU A 64 5.70 -2.26 21.07
C LEU A 64 4.31 -2.41 21.70
N GLN A 65 4.30 -2.63 23.01
CA GLN A 65 3.09 -2.56 23.82
C GLN A 65 3.06 -1.21 24.53
N CYS A 66 1.90 -0.58 24.50
CA CYS A 66 1.67 0.69 25.17
C CYS A 66 1.25 0.39 26.61
N GLU A 67 1.80 1.12 27.57
CA GLU A 67 1.25 1.19 28.92
C GLU A 67 0.64 2.58 29.11
N GLY A 68 -0.70 2.66 29.05
CA GLY A 68 -1.40 3.93 29.04
C GLY A 68 -1.09 4.78 27.81
N THR A 69 -0.59 6.00 28.02
CA THR A 69 -0.21 6.96 26.97
C THR A 69 1.28 6.93 26.62
N LYS A 70 2.05 5.94 27.06
CA LYS A 70 3.51 5.93 26.80
C LYS A 70 3.89 4.76 25.90
N ALA A 71 4.72 5.03 24.89
CA ALA A 71 5.42 3.97 24.16
C ALA A 71 6.53 3.44 25.06
N LEU A 72 6.45 2.16 25.43
CA LEU A 72 7.51 1.53 26.20
C LEU A 72 8.71 1.24 25.28
N ASN A 73 9.81 1.94 25.53
CA ASN A 73 11.17 1.69 25.02
C ASN A 73 11.46 2.01 23.54
N LYS A 74 11.76 3.28 23.27
CA LYS A 74 12.93 3.67 22.45
C LYS A 74 13.31 5.12 22.78
N THR A 75 14.12 5.31 23.82
CA THR A 75 14.59 6.63 24.28
C THR A 75 15.69 7.24 23.41
N GLN A 76 16.03 6.64 22.27
CA GLN A 76 17.04 7.19 21.36
C GLN A 76 16.63 6.88 19.92
N PHE A 77 16.25 7.92 19.16
CA PHE A 77 16.51 7.90 17.72
C PHE A 77 18.01 7.67 17.58
N SER A 78 18.41 6.54 16.99
CA SER A 78 19.81 6.24 16.73
C SER A 78 20.35 7.29 15.77
N THR A 79 20.82 8.38 16.33
CA THR A 79 21.49 9.49 15.65
C THR A 79 22.96 9.13 15.56
N ASN A 80 23.30 8.00 14.94
CA ASN A 80 24.67 7.68 14.58
C ASN A 80 24.73 6.58 13.52
N HIS A 81 24.25 6.89 12.33
CA HIS A 81 24.83 6.30 11.12
C HIS A 81 25.29 7.45 10.24
N ARG A 82 26.59 7.75 10.33
CA ARG A 82 27.29 8.49 9.28
C ARG A 82 27.19 7.63 8.03
N VAL A 83 26.16 7.87 7.21
CA VAL A 83 26.15 7.41 5.83
C VAL A 83 27.41 8.00 5.20
N ASN A 84 28.30 7.14 4.73
CA ASN A 84 29.44 7.59 3.95
C ASN A 84 28.91 8.52 2.84
N ALA A 85 29.51 9.71 2.74
CA ALA A 85 29.03 10.88 2.00
C ALA A 85 28.96 10.72 0.46
N VAL A 86 28.76 9.52 -0.06
CA VAL A 86 28.85 9.18 -1.50
C VAL A 86 27.49 8.74 -2.09
N GLU A 87 26.55 8.25 -1.27
CA GLU A 87 25.26 7.75 -1.74
C GLU A 87 24.10 8.64 -1.25
N LEU A 88 23.39 9.25 -2.20
CA LEU A 88 22.28 10.16 -1.94
C LEU A 88 20.94 9.45 -2.17
N VAL A 89 19.92 9.79 -1.38
CA VAL A 89 18.57 9.21 -1.51
C VAL A 89 17.58 10.31 -1.84
N SER A 90 16.75 10.08 -2.85
CA SER A 90 15.59 10.93 -3.15
C SER A 90 14.29 10.15 -2.96
N VAL A 91 13.34 10.72 -2.21
CA VAL A 91 11.99 10.18 -2.06
C VAL A 91 11.09 10.78 -3.13
N VAL A 92 10.45 9.93 -3.93
CA VAL A 92 9.73 10.31 -5.15
C VAL A 92 8.26 9.96 -5.01
N THR A 93 7.35 10.94 -5.12
CA THR A 93 5.90 10.70 -5.08
C THR A 93 5.23 11.20 -6.35
N VAL A 94 4.18 10.50 -6.80
CA VAL A 94 3.26 11.04 -7.81
C VAL A 94 2.14 11.79 -7.08
N PHE A 95 1.87 13.03 -7.48
CA PHE A 95 0.83 13.85 -6.89
C PHE A 95 0.10 14.64 -7.98
N SER A 96 -1.21 14.79 -7.82
CA SER A 96 -2.05 15.57 -8.74
C SER A 96 -3.14 16.27 -7.94
N VAL A 97 -3.32 17.56 -8.23
CA VAL A 97 -4.41 18.36 -7.68
C VAL A 97 -5.54 18.38 -8.68
N TYR A 98 -6.71 17.92 -8.26
CA TYR A 98 -7.91 18.02 -9.08
C TYR A 98 -8.64 19.31 -8.70
N ASN A 99 -8.62 20.31 -9.58
CA ASN A 99 -9.48 21.47 -9.49
C ASN A 99 -10.93 21.01 -9.74
N SER A 100 -11.60 20.54 -8.69
CA SER A 100 -13.05 20.34 -8.71
C SER A 100 -13.76 21.64 -8.37
N SER A 101 -14.95 21.85 -8.96
CA SER A 101 -15.92 22.85 -8.53
C SER A 101 -16.00 22.92 -7.00
N PRO A 102 -16.17 24.11 -6.37
CA PRO A 102 -16.22 24.26 -4.93
C PRO A 102 -17.23 23.28 -4.31
N ASP A 103 -16.70 22.19 -3.77
CA ASP A 103 -17.46 21.15 -3.12
C ASP A 103 -17.75 21.63 -1.70
N ALA A 104 -19.03 21.81 -1.35
CA ALA A 104 -19.46 22.29 -0.04
C ALA A 104 -19.08 21.34 1.11
N SER A 105 -18.67 20.10 0.79
CA SER A 105 -18.31 19.08 1.77
C SER A 105 -16.89 19.27 2.33
N ARG A 106 -16.79 20.06 3.42
CA ARG A 106 -15.54 20.21 4.19
C ARG A 106 -15.33 19.01 5.13
N VAL A 107 -14.08 18.66 5.37
CA VAL A 107 -13.68 17.60 6.32
C VAL A 107 -12.86 18.23 7.44
N THR A 108 -13.30 18.06 8.68
CA THR A 108 -12.56 18.53 9.87
C THR A 108 -11.59 17.45 10.34
N VAL A 109 -10.34 17.86 10.59
CA VAL A 109 -9.29 17.03 11.19
C VAL A 109 -8.64 17.85 12.30
N GLY A 110 -8.74 17.39 13.55
CA GLY A 110 -8.44 18.20 14.72
C GLY A 110 -9.31 19.46 14.76
N ASN A 111 -8.68 20.63 14.91
CA ASN A 111 -9.36 21.93 14.95
C ASN A 111 -9.43 22.62 13.58
N THR A 112 -8.96 21.97 12.52
CA THR A 112 -8.89 22.56 11.17
C THR A 112 -9.89 21.90 10.25
N SER A 113 -10.68 22.72 9.55
CA SER A 113 -11.60 22.28 8.51
C SER A 113 -10.94 22.44 7.15
N TYR A 114 -10.96 21.40 6.30
CA TYR A 114 -10.33 21.40 4.99
C TYR A 114 -11.35 21.19 3.87
N SER A 115 -11.22 21.94 2.78
CA SER A 115 -11.73 21.54 1.47
C SER A 115 -10.97 20.31 0.96
N LYS A 116 -11.45 19.69 -0.12
CA LYS A 116 -10.78 18.53 -0.70
C LYS A 116 -9.36 18.83 -1.19
N VAL A 117 -9.17 20.00 -1.81
CA VAL A 117 -7.87 20.45 -2.33
C VAL A 117 -6.94 20.84 -1.17
N GLU A 118 -7.46 21.62 -0.20
CA GLU A 118 -6.71 21.98 1.01
C GLU A 118 -6.21 20.74 1.76
N ARG A 119 -7.06 19.71 1.88
CA ARG A 119 -6.69 18.46 2.53
C ARG A 119 -5.61 17.70 1.77
N ALA A 120 -5.68 17.66 0.44
CA ALA A 120 -4.67 16.98 -0.38
C ALA A 120 -3.31 17.67 -0.24
N MET A 121 -3.29 19.01 -0.27
CA MET A 121 -2.08 19.81 -0.06
C MET A 121 -1.53 19.68 1.36
N ALA A 122 -2.39 19.64 2.38
CA ALA A 122 -1.98 19.39 3.76
C ALA A 122 -1.29 18.03 3.90
N ILE A 123 -1.83 16.98 3.26
CA ILE A 123 -1.22 15.64 3.25
C ILE A 123 0.15 15.69 2.57
N LEU A 124 0.26 16.34 1.41
CA LEU A 124 1.54 16.49 0.71
C LEU A 124 2.57 17.25 1.58
N ASN A 125 2.16 18.32 2.26
CA ASN A 125 3.05 19.06 3.14
C ASN A 125 3.53 18.21 4.32
N VAL A 126 2.62 17.43 4.94
CA VAL A 126 2.98 16.52 6.02
C VAL A 126 3.89 15.38 5.53
N PHE A 127 3.68 14.86 4.33
CA PHE A 127 4.58 13.90 3.69
C PHE A 127 6.01 14.45 3.60
N VAL A 128 6.15 15.68 3.06
CA VAL A 128 7.46 16.35 2.97
C VAL A 128 8.04 16.60 4.36
N ASN A 129 7.22 17.02 5.33
CA ASN A 129 7.67 17.29 6.69
C ASN A 129 8.31 16.05 7.34
N PHE A 130 7.65 14.90 7.30
CA PHE A 130 8.19 13.66 7.87
C PHE A 130 9.53 13.26 7.25
N ILE A 131 9.69 13.45 5.95
CA ILE A 131 10.96 13.17 5.26
C ILE A 131 12.05 14.14 5.70
N GLN A 132 11.75 15.44 5.82
CA GLN A 132 12.75 16.42 6.22
C GLN A 132 13.19 16.28 7.68
N GLU A 133 12.29 15.86 8.57
CA GLU A 133 12.62 15.55 9.96
C GLU A 133 13.48 14.29 10.08
N THR A 134 13.14 13.24 9.33
CA THR A 134 13.74 11.91 9.49
C THR A 134 14.98 11.71 8.63
N MET A 135 14.99 12.28 7.42
CA MET A 135 16.03 12.13 6.40
C MET A 135 16.42 13.51 5.83
N PRO A 136 16.99 14.42 6.64
CA PRO A 136 17.21 15.83 6.27
C PRO A 136 18.17 16.04 5.09
N GLN A 137 18.99 15.04 4.75
CA GLN A 137 19.90 15.07 3.61
C GLN A 137 19.28 14.53 2.31
N SER A 138 18.05 14.04 2.37
CA SER A 138 17.34 13.50 1.21
C SER A 138 16.54 14.56 0.48
N ASP A 139 16.45 14.42 -0.83
CA ASP A 139 15.56 15.24 -1.66
C ASP A 139 14.16 14.63 -1.74
N VAL A 140 13.15 15.48 -1.87
CA VAL A 140 11.78 15.08 -2.22
C VAL A 140 11.50 15.50 -3.66
N ILE A 141 11.06 14.56 -4.48
CA ILE A 141 10.71 14.79 -5.89
C ILE A 141 9.22 14.51 -6.08
N ILE A 142 8.49 15.50 -6.56
CA ILE A 142 7.05 15.40 -6.80
C ILE A 142 6.80 15.30 -8.30
N LEU A 143 6.42 14.11 -8.76
CA LEU A 143 6.00 13.87 -10.14
C LEU A 143 4.55 14.32 -10.31
N THR A 144 4.29 15.23 -11.24
CA THR A 144 2.96 15.84 -11.41
C THR A 144 2.54 15.99 -12.87
N ASP A 145 1.25 16.25 -13.07
CA ASP A 145 0.69 16.66 -14.36
C ASP A 145 1.30 18.01 -14.79
N PRO A 146 1.84 18.14 -16.01
CA PRO A 146 2.28 19.41 -16.58
C PRO A 146 1.19 20.49 -16.62
N ALA A 147 -0.09 20.11 -16.64
CA ALA A 147 -1.21 21.04 -16.56
C ALA A 147 -1.58 21.43 -15.12
N SER A 148 -0.91 20.90 -14.10
CA SER A 148 -1.17 21.23 -12.70
C SER A 148 -0.54 22.56 -12.31
N ASP A 149 -1.30 23.42 -11.63
CA ASP A 149 -0.80 24.64 -10.99
C ASP A 149 -0.04 24.35 -9.67
N LEU A 150 0.55 23.15 -9.53
CA LEU A 150 1.23 22.74 -8.30
C LEU A 150 2.55 23.49 -8.18
N TYR A 151 2.61 24.40 -7.22
CA TYR A 151 3.83 25.11 -6.87
C TYR A 151 4.25 24.79 -5.43
N VAL A 152 5.50 24.38 -5.26
CA VAL A 152 6.10 24.11 -3.95
C VAL A 152 7.44 24.84 -3.89
N ASN A 153 7.52 25.89 -3.07
CA ASN A 153 8.75 26.61 -2.79
C ASN A 153 9.33 26.15 -1.44
N ARG A 154 10.14 25.09 -1.46
CA ARG A 154 10.75 24.51 -0.27
C ARG A 154 12.10 23.90 -0.60
N ARG A 155 13.11 24.16 0.23
CA ARG A 155 14.45 23.59 0.08
C ARG A 155 14.38 22.05 0.11
N GLY A 156 15.14 21.40 -0.77
CA GLY A 156 15.16 19.93 -0.86
C GLY A 156 13.87 19.35 -1.43
N VAL A 157 13.02 20.17 -2.05
CA VAL A 157 11.80 19.71 -2.74
C VAL A 157 11.83 20.20 -4.17
N SER A 158 11.62 19.30 -5.12
CA SER A 158 11.52 19.63 -6.54
C SER A 158 10.21 19.09 -7.12
N VAL A 159 9.60 19.89 -8.00
CA VAL A 159 8.43 19.49 -8.78
C VAL A 159 8.90 19.10 -10.17
N TYR A 160 8.48 17.93 -10.62
CA TYR A 160 8.96 17.32 -11.85
C TYR A 160 7.77 16.93 -12.75
N PRO A 161 7.42 17.76 -13.75
CA PRO A 161 6.30 17.48 -14.64
C PRO A 161 6.55 16.25 -15.52
N ILE A 162 5.58 15.32 -15.59
CA ILE A 162 5.63 14.15 -16.48
C ILE A 162 4.33 14.05 -17.26
N GLN A 163 4.42 14.03 -18.58
CA GLN A 163 3.28 13.87 -19.48
C GLN A 163 2.50 12.57 -19.19
N GLY A 164 1.17 12.64 -19.25
CA GLY A 164 0.31 11.46 -19.13
C GLY A 164 -1.11 11.77 -18.68
N GLU A 165 -1.82 10.74 -18.21
CA GLU A 165 -3.24 10.84 -17.87
C GLU A 165 -3.44 10.76 -16.35
N TYR A 166 -3.56 11.92 -15.70
CA TYR A 166 -3.71 12.01 -14.24
C TYR A 166 -5.16 11.92 -13.78
N SER A 167 -6.12 11.53 -14.63
CA SER A 167 -7.52 11.36 -14.22
C SER A 167 -7.64 10.36 -13.06
N ARG A 168 -8.63 10.56 -12.18
CA ARG A 168 -8.79 9.71 -10.97
C ARG A 168 -8.89 8.22 -11.27
N GLU A 169 -9.38 7.86 -12.45
CA GLU A 169 -9.54 6.46 -12.89
C GLU A 169 -8.25 5.85 -13.41
N LYS A 170 -7.27 6.67 -13.81
CA LYS A 170 -6.01 6.23 -14.41
C LYS A 170 -4.79 6.52 -13.55
N LEU A 171 -4.95 7.22 -12.42
CA LEU A 171 -3.84 7.64 -11.56
C LEU A 171 -2.90 6.48 -11.16
N MET A 172 -3.43 5.29 -10.86
CA MET A 172 -2.61 4.12 -10.50
C MET A 172 -1.76 3.62 -11.67
N LEU A 173 -2.31 3.63 -12.88
CA LEU A 173 -1.58 3.30 -14.11
C LEU A 173 -0.55 4.40 -14.44
N GLN A 174 -0.97 5.66 -14.33
CA GLN A 174 -0.11 6.82 -14.57
C GLN A 174 1.06 6.86 -13.59
N ARG A 175 0.89 6.38 -12.37
CA ARG A 175 1.97 6.27 -11.38
C ARG A 175 3.13 5.40 -11.89
N ILE A 176 2.84 4.20 -12.39
CA ILE A 176 3.87 3.32 -12.97
C ILE A 176 4.52 3.97 -14.20
N ARG A 177 3.72 4.58 -15.09
CA ARG A 177 4.25 5.31 -16.26
C ARG A 177 5.19 6.45 -15.85
N SER A 178 4.84 7.17 -14.79
CA SER A 178 5.63 8.29 -14.27
C SER A 178 6.95 7.81 -13.67
N TYR A 179 6.94 6.70 -12.94
CA TYR A 179 8.17 6.09 -12.41
C TYR A 179 9.10 5.64 -13.53
N ILE A 180 8.58 4.99 -14.57
CA ILE A 180 9.35 4.59 -15.76
C ILE A 180 9.96 5.81 -16.45
N ALA A 181 9.14 6.82 -16.79
CA ALA A 181 9.61 8.02 -17.48
C ALA A 181 10.66 8.79 -16.65
N PHE A 182 10.47 8.86 -15.34
CA PHE A 182 11.45 9.45 -14.42
C PHE A 182 12.78 8.69 -14.43
N LEU A 183 12.75 7.37 -14.26
CA LEU A 183 13.95 6.53 -14.26
C LEU A 183 14.68 6.58 -15.61
N GLU A 184 13.97 6.57 -16.73
CA GLU A 184 14.57 6.70 -18.06
C GLU A 184 15.29 8.05 -18.23
N LYS A 185 14.74 9.12 -17.69
CA LYS A 185 15.42 10.41 -17.69
C LYS A 185 16.65 10.38 -16.78
N LYS A 186 16.55 9.82 -15.57
CA LYS A 186 17.69 9.68 -14.66
C LYS A 186 18.80 8.79 -15.23
N LEU A 187 18.46 7.78 -16.03
CA LEU A 187 19.42 6.97 -16.75
C LEU A 187 20.18 7.78 -17.83
N LYS A 188 19.51 8.70 -18.52
CA LYS A 188 20.14 9.60 -19.50
C LYS A 188 21.04 10.66 -18.85
N GLU A 189 20.63 11.14 -17.67
CA GLU A 189 21.38 12.10 -16.85
C GLU A 189 22.48 11.44 -16.00
N HIS A 190 22.58 10.11 -16.00
CA HIS A 190 23.41 9.36 -15.07
C HIS A 190 24.89 9.72 -15.20
N ASN A 191 25.46 10.26 -14.12
CA ASN A 191 26.89 10.48 -13.96
C ASN A 191 27.47 9.36 -13.06
N GLN A 192 28.62 8.79 -13.42
CA GLN A 192 29.25 7.71 -12.64
C GLN A 192 29.80 8.15 -11.28
N LYS A 193 29.95 9.45 -11.05
CA LYS A 193 30.61 9.99 -9.85
C LYS A 193 29.72 10.04 -8.60
N ASP A 194 28.41 10.21 -8.78
CA ASP A 194 27.45 10.37 -7.68
C ASP A 194 26.27 9.40 -7.87
N VAL A 195 26.11 8.45 -6.94
CA VAL A 195 25.01 7.47 -7.00
C VAL A 195 23.82 8.02 -6.23
N HIS A 196 22.73 8.29 -6.95
CA HIS A 196 21.46 8.74 -6.39
C HIS A 196 20.42 7.63 -6.42
N HIS A 197 20.06 7.12 -5.25
CA HIS A 197 19.02 6.13 -5.06
C HIS A 197 17.64 6.77 -5.01
N TYR A 198 16.61 6.03 -5.42
CA TYR A 198 15.24 6.53 -5.50
C TYR A 198 14.29 5.66 -4.70
N ILE A 199 13.45 6.26 -3.86
CA ILE A 199 12.38 5.56 -3.15
C ILE A 199 11.05 6.12 -3.62
N PHE A 200 10.36 5.37 -4.45
CA PHE A 200 9.03 5.72 -4.93
C PHE A 200 7.99 5.41 -3.85
N THR A 201 7.19 6.43 -3.49
CA THR A 201 6.17 6.29 -2.45
C THR A 201 4.81 6.84 -2.88
N ASP A 202 3.79 6.41 -2.15
CA ASP A 202 2.53 7.14 -2.08
C ASP A 202 2.70 8.41 -1.23
N SER A 203 1.90 9.45 -1.51
CA SER A 203 1.91 10.70 -0.75
C SER A 203 1.18 10.60 0.59
N ASP A 204 0.40 9.54 0.82
CA ASP A 204 -0.23 9.23 2.11
C ASP A 204 0.65 8.33 3.00
N ILE A 205 1.95 8.58 2.99
CA ILE A 205 2.94 7.87 3.79
C ILE A 205 3.69 8.85 4.71
N ALA A 206 4.02 8.42 5.93
CA ALA A 206 5.03 9.05 6.76
C ALA A 206 6.29 8.17 6.80
N VAL A 207 7.44 8.77 6.50
CA VAL A 207 8.76 8.16 6.75
C VAL A 207 9.16 8.57 8.16
N VAL A 208 9.39 7.59 9.04
CA VAL A 208 9.57 7.80 10.48
C VAL A 208 10.89 7.25 11.02
N ASP A 209 11.69 6.62 10.15
CA ASP A 209 13.09 6.25 10.40
C ASP A 209 13.86 6.24 9.06
N ASP A 210 15.19 6.19 9.12
CA ASP A 210 16.07 6.29 7.95
C ASP A 210 15.87 5.11 6.98
N LEU A 211 15.49 5.43 5.74
CA LEU A 211 15.35 4.47 4.63
C LEU A 211 16.63 4.29 3.81
N GLY A 212 17.63 5.15 3.99
CA GLY A 212 18.95 5.01 3.37
C GLY A 212 19.62 3.69 3.75
N GLN A 213 19.34 3.18 4.95
CA GLN A 213 19.79 1.86 5.42
C GLN A 213 19.44 0.72 4.47
N ILE A 214 18.35 0.80 3.70
CA ILE A 214 18.00 -0.22 2.69
C ILE A 214 19.15 -0.42 1.70
N PHE A 215 19.77 0.67 1.24
CA PHE A 215 20.82 0.62 0.23
C PHE A 215 22.17 0.16 0.81
N HIS A 216 22.39 0.39 2.10
CA HIS A 216 23.56 -0.05 2.83
C HIS A 216 23.48 -1.54 3.21
N ASP A 217 22.38 -1.95 3.83
CA ASP A 217 22.17 -3.30 4.37
C ASP A 217 22.00 -4.35 3.26
N TYR A 218 21.54 -3.91 2.08
CA TYR A 218 21.31 -4.78 0.93
C TYR A 218 22.02 -4.21 -0.32
N PRO A 219 23.33 -4.40 -0.49
CA PRO A 219 24.07 -3.80 -1.59
C PRO A 219 23.69 -4.34 -2.99
N ASP A 220 23.18 -5.57 -3.08
CA ASP A 220 23.10 -6.31 -4.36
C ASP A 220 21.76 -6.22 -5.10
N PHE A 221 20.74 -5.58 -4.52
CA PHE A 221 19.44 -5.47 -5.19
C PHE A 221 19.41 -4.35 -6.23
N HIS A 222 18.54 -4.51 -7.24
CA HIS A 222 18.27 -3.47 -8.24
C HIS A 222 16.99 -2.69 -7.92
N LEU A 223 15.94 -3.39 -7.49
CA LEU A 223 14.67 -2.84 -7.07
C LEU A 223 14.17 -3.56 -5.81
N ALA A 224 13.53 -2.85 -4.89
CA ALA A 224 12.89 -3.41 -3.72
C ALA A 224 11.37 -3.21 -3.77
N LEU A 225 10.61 -4.23 -3.38
CA LEU A 225 9.16 -4.23 -3.23
C LEU A 225 8.81 -4.48 -1.76
N THR A 226 7.60 -4.08 -1.36
CA THR A 226 7.11 -4.40 -0.01
C THR A 226 6.08 -5.54 -0.05
N PHE A 227 6.21 -6.50 0.86
CA PHE A 227 5.38 -7.71 0.90
C PHE A 227 4.67 -7.91 2.24
N ARG A 228 3.60 -8.71 2.23
CA ARG A 228 2.83 -9.08 3.42
C ARG A 228 2.23 -10.46 3.27
N ASN A 229 1.92 -11.10 4.39
CA ASN A 229 1.20 -12.36 4.43
C ASN A 229 -0.30 -12.16 4.13
N ASN A 230 -0.61 -11.80 2.88
CA ASN A 230 -1.97 -11.70 2.35
C ASN A 230 -2.00 -12.37 0.99
N LYS A 231 -2.66 -13.53 0.89
CA LYS A 231 -2.70 -14.33 -0.34
C LYS A 231 -3.31 -13.61 -1.55
N GLN A 232 -4.25 -12.68 -1.33
CA GLN A 232 -4.92 -11.97 -2.41
C GLN A 232 -4.15 -10.74 -2.87
N GLN A 233 -3.38 -10.11 -1.97
CA GLN A 233 -2.63 -8.90 -2.25
C GLN A 233 -1.27 -8.96 -1.53
N PRO A 234 -0.36 -9.86 -1.94
CA PRO A 234 0.87 -10.13 -1.22
C PRO A 234 1.87 -8.99 -1.31
N LEU A 235 1.77 -8.15 -2.35
CA LEU A 235 2.65 -7.00 -2.57
C LEU A 235 1.89 -5.68 -2.39
N ASN A 236 2.59 -4.68 -1.88
CA ASN A 236 2.12 -3.31 -1.82
C ASN A 236 3.05 -2.39 -2.62
N SER A 237 2.47 -1.58 -3.49
CA SER A 237 3.18 -0.67 -4.39
C SER A 237 3.44 0.71 -3.81
N GLY A 238 2.96 0.98 -2.59
CA GLY A 238 3.12 2.28 -1.95
C GLY A 238 4.55 2.60 -1.54
N CYS A 239 5.49 1.65 -1.61
CA CYS A 239 6.91 1.87 -1.36
C CYS A 239 7.71 0.92 -2.26
N ILE A 240 8.50 1.49 -3.17
CA ILE A 240 9.39 0.79 -4.11
C ILE A 240 10.74 1.49 -4.11
N ALA A 241 11.81 0.81 -3.69
CA ALA A 241 13.16 1.38 -3.73
C ALA A 241 13.88 0.95 -5.00
N VAL A 242 14.71 1.82 -5.59
CA VAL A 242 15.51 1.55 -6.78
C VAL A 242 16.93 1.99 -6.53
N ARG A 243 17.87 1.07 -6.78
CA ARG A 243 19.30 1.37 -6.67
C ARG A 243 19.71 2.33 -7.79
N GLY A 244 20.40 3.39 -7.41
CA GLY A 244 20.79 4.50 -8.28
C GLY A 244 21.84 4.20 -9.34
N THR A 245 22.45 3.00 -9.30
CA THR A 245 23.46 2.61 -10.28
C THR A 245 22.84 2.48 -11.67
N ARG A 246 23.64 2.67 -12.72
CA ARG A 246 23.21 2.48 -14.11
C ARG A 246 22.50 1.13 -14.31
N ASP A 247 23.04 0.07 -13.74
CA ASP A 247 22.45 -1.27 -13.81
C ASP A 247 21.15 -1.37 -13.00
N GLY A 248 21.13 -0.81 -11.78
CA GLY A 248 19.94 -0.72 -10.93
C GLY A 248 18.76 -0.03 -11.62
N ILE A 249 18.98 1.17 -12.16
CA ILE A 249 17.98 1.94 -12.90
C ILE A 249 17.52 1.18 -14.15
N THR A 250 18.45 0.57 -14.91
CA THR A 250 18.14 -0.17 -16.14
C THR A 250 17.23 -1.37 -15.84
N ARG A 251 17.59 -2.19 -14.85
CA ARG A 251 16.83 -3.39 -14.49
C ARG A 251 15.51 -3.05 -13.82
N ALA A 252 15.47 -2.04 -12.95
CA ALA A 252 14.22 -1.54 -12.35
C ALA A 252 13.26 -1.02 -13.42
N THR A 253 13.75 -0.27 -14.41
CA THR A 253 12.94 0.22 -15.53
C THR A 253 12.37 -0.93 -16.35
N ALA A 254 13.19 -1.94 -16.68
CA ALA A 254 12.73 -3.13 -17.39
C ALA A 254 11.67 -3.91 -16.60
N PHE A 255 11.86 -4.05 -15.28
CA PHE A 255 10.88 -4.68 -14.39
C PHE A 255 9.55 -3.91 -14.39
N LEU A 256 9.58 -2.59 -14.17
CA LEU A 256 8.38 -1.75 -14.15
C LEU A 256 7.65 -1.75 -15.50
N ARG A 257 8.36 -1.87 -16.64
CA ARG A 257 7.74 -2.04 -17.96
C ARG A 257 6.95 -3.35 -18.06
N LYS A 258 7.46 -4.47 -17.53
CA LYS A 258 6.69 -5.73 -17.44
C LYS A 258 5.45 -5.58 -16.56
N VAL A 259 5.57 -4.85 -15.45
CA VAL A 259 4.43 -4.52 -14.57
C VAL A 259 3.40 -3.69 -15.32
N LEU A 260 3.84 -2.67 -16.07
CA LEU A 260 2.96 -1.84 -16.89
C LEU A 260 2.23 -2.68 -17.96
N GLU A 261 2.93 -3.58 -18.63
CA GLU A 261 2.36 -4.50 -19.62
C GLU A 261 1.30 -5.40 -18.98
N ALA A 262 1.61 -6.05 -17.85
CA ALA A 262 0.68 -6.88 -17.09
C ALA A 262 -0.55 -6.08 -16.64
N TYR A 263 -0.35 -4.84 -16.18
CA TYR A 263 -1.44 -3.94 -15.84
C TYR A 263 -2.33 -3.71 -17.06
N THR A 264 -1.76 -3.23 -18.16
CA THR A 264 -2.52 -2.83 -19.35
C THR A 264 -3.25 -3.99 -20.02
N SER A 265 -2.70 -5.20 -19.94
CA SER A 265 -3.28 -6.39 -20.58
C SER A 265 -4.28 -7.13 -19.68
N LYS A 266 -4.09 -7.13 -18.36
CA LYS A 266 -4.86 -8.00 -17.44
C LYS A 266 -5.67 -7.24 -16.39
N TYR A 267 -5.22 -6.06 -15.98
CA TYR A 267 -5.73 -5.37 -14.79
C TYR A 267 -6.27 -3.95 -15.06
N MET A 268 -6.54 -3.60 -16.32
CA MET A 268 -7.16 -2.32 -16.69
C MET A 268 -8.53 -2.10 -16.04
N SER A 269 -9.30 -3.17 -15.82
CA SER A 269 -10.58 -3.11 -15.11
C SER A 269 -10.42 -2.74 -13.62
N ALA A 270 -9.26 -3.01 -13.03
CA ALA A 270 -8.89 -2.60 -11.67
C ALA A 270 -8.17 -1.24 -11.63
N SER A 271 -8.28 -0.42 -12.68
CA SER A 271 -7.50 0.80 -12.82
C SER A 271 -7.72 1.84 -11.71
N ARG A 272 -8.93 1.85 -11.13
CA ARG A 272 -9.29 2.74 -10.02
C ARG A 272 -8.70 2.31 -8.67
N MET A 273 -8.42 1.01 -8.48
CA MET A 273 -7.96 0.47 -7.19
C MET A 273 -7.23 -0.86 -7.39
N LEU A 274 -6.04 -0.99 -6.81
CA LEU A 274 -5.22 -2.21 -6.76
C LEU A 274 -4.57 -2.66 -8.08
N GLY A 275 -4.89 -2.08 -9.24
CA GLY A 275 -4.41 -2.58 -10.54
C GLY A 275 -2.89 -2.78 -10.62
N ASP A 276 -2.12 -1.88 -10.02
CA ASP A 276 -0.66 -1.97 -9.96
C ASP A 276 -0.14 -3.01 -8.96
N GLN A 277 -0.76 -3.15 -7.78
CA GLN A 277 -0.43 -4.22 -6.82
C GLN A 277 -0.71 -5.61 -7.42
N LEU A 278 -1.82 -5.74 -8.15
CA LEU A 278 -2.17 -6.98 -8.85
C LEU A 278 -1.19 -7.27 -9.98
N ALA A 279 -0.81 -6.26 -10.77
CA ALA A 279 0.18 -6.40 -11.82
C ALA A 279 1.56 -6.78 -11.26
N LEU A 280 2.01 -6.17 -10.17
CA LEU A 280 3.25 -6.53 -9.47
C LEU A 280 3.21 -8.00 -9.00
N ALA A 281 2.14 -8.39 -8.31
CA ALA A 281 1.97 -9.75 -7.82
C ALA A 281 1.99 -10.76 -8.96
N TRP A 282 1.35 -10.41 -10.10
CA TRP A 282 1.35 -11.25 -11.29
C TRP A 282 2.74 -11.41 -11.89
N VAL A 283 3.50 -10.32 -12.06
CA VAL A 283 4.86 -10.37 -12.63
C VAL A 283 5.77 -11.23 -11.77
N VAL A 284 5.73 -11.05 -10.44
CA VAL A 284 6.57 -11.82 -9.51
C VAL A 284 6.15 -13.29 -9.47
N ALA A 285 4.85 -13.58 -9.38
CA ALA A 285 4.36 -14.96 -9.32
C ALA A 285 4.51 -15.72 -10.66
N SER A 286 4.75 -15.01 -11.76
CA SER A 286 5.00 -15.61 -13.08
C SER A 286 6.45 -16.06 -13.26
N GLU A 287 7.34 -15.73 -12.32
CA GLU A 287 8.72 -16.21 -12.32
C GLU A 287 8.75 -17.70 -11.89
N PRO A 288 9.23 -18.64 -12.73
CA PRO A 288 9.16 -20.07 -12.41
C PRO A 288 9.87 -20.48 -11.11
N SER A 289 10.91 -19.75 -10.73
CA SER A 289 11.69 -19.99 -9.51
C SER A 289 11.06 -19.41 -8.24
N PHE A 290 9.98 -18.64 -8.36
CA PHE A 290 9.40 -17.92 -7.23
C PHE A 290 8.51 -18.80 -6.34
N ASP A 291 8.93 -19.02 -5.10
CA ASP A 291 8.10 -19.67 -4.08
C ASP A 291 7.22 -18.65 -3.35
N VAL A 292 5.91 -18.70 -3.64
CA VAL A 292 4.88 -17.86 -2.99
C VAL A 292 4.81 -18.03 -1.47
N LYS A 293 5.29 -19.15 -0.91
CA LYS A 293 5.35 -19.35 0.55
C LYS A 293 6.36 -18.41 1.20
N ARG A 294 7.29 -17.80 0.46
CA ARG A 294 8.21 -16.80 1.02
C ARG A 294 7.49 -15.60 1.63
N TYR A 295 6.28 -15.27 1.18
CA TYR A 295 5.47 -14.20 1.76
C TYR A 295 4.94 -14.49 3.18
N THR A 296 5.08 -15.72 3.69
CA THR A 296 4.74 -16.03 5.09
C THR A 296 5.86 -15.66 6.06
N ARG A 297 7.07 -15.38 5.56
CA ARG A 297 8.21 -14.96 6.36
C ARG A 297 8.02 -13.53 6.87
N SER A 298 8.66 -13.20 7.99
CA SER A 298 8.71 -11.84 8.54
C SER A 298 9.95 -11.06 8.11
N GLU A 299 10.94 -11.74 7.56
CA GLU A 299 12.26 -11.18 7.25
C GLU A 299 12.38 -10.76 5.78
N PRO A 300 13.21 -9.75 5.48
CA PRO A 300 13.60 -9.42 4.12
C PRO A 300 14.22 -10.60 3.38
N PHE A 301 13.98 -10.70 2.06
CA PHE A 301 14.63 -11.69 1.22
C PHE A 301 14.85 -11.18 -0.20
N MET A 302 15.86 -11.69 -0.88
CA MET A 302 16.09 -11.40 -2.31
C MET A 302 15.66 -12.58 -3.19
N GLN A 303 15.25 -12.26 -4.41
CA GLN A 303 14.96 -13.23 -5.46
C GLN A 303 15.15 -12.57 -6.83
N ASP A 304 15.75 -13.30 -7.76
CA ASP A 304 15.85 -12.85 -9.14
C ASP A 304 14.49 -13.03 -9.82
N ILE A 305 13.99 -11.93 -10.43
CA ILE A 305 12.77 -11.89 -11.22
C ILE A 305 13.12 -11.38 -12.61
N GLY A 306 13.05 -12.26 -13.61
CA GLY A 306 13.60 -12.03 -14.93
C GLY A 306 15.10 -11.71 -14.87
N SER A 307 15.49 -10.52 -15.35
CA SER A 307 16.89 -10.11 -15.35
C SER A 307 17.30 -9.31 -14.10
N GLY A 308 16.41 -9.03 -13.16
CA GLY A 308 16.69 -8.17 -12.01
C GLY A 308 16.62 -8.90 -10.67
N SER A 309 17.61 -8.67 -9.81
CA SER A 309 17.53 -9.02 -8.39
C SER A 309 16.57 -8.09 -7.65
N VAL A 310 15.49 -8.67 -7.10
CA VAL A 310 14.43 -7.95 -6.38
C VAL A 310 14.52 -8.25 -4.88
N LEU A 311 14.63 -7.19 -4.08
CA LEU A 311 14.55 -7.26 -2.62
C LEU A 311 13.09 -7.17 -2.17
N PHE A 312 12.64 -8.08 -1.32
CA PHE A 312 11.31 -8.08 -0.73
C PHE A 312 11.41 -7.65 0.72
N LEU A 313 10.89 -6.46 1.02
CA LEU A 313 10.89 -5.84 2.35
C LEU A 313 9.54 -6.06 3.05
N PRO A 314 9.49 -6.45 4.34
CA PRO A 314 8.24 -6.69 5.02
C PRO A 314 7.46 -5.38 5.20
N CYS A 315 6.18 -5.37 4.79
CA CYS A 315 5.26 -4.26 5.05
C CYS A 315 5.13 -3.97 6.54
N ALA A 316 5.40 -4.95 7.41
CA ALA A 316 5.41 -4.73 8.86
C ALA A 316 6.39 -3.64 9.31
N ILE A 317 7.43 -3.33 8.50
CA ILE A 317 8.46 -2.34 8.81
C ILE A 317 8.48 -1.22 7.75
N TYR A 318 8.46 -1.60 6.46
CA TYR A 318 8.75 -0.68 5.35
C TYR A 318 7.50 -0.15 4.62
N ASN A 319 6.30 -0.52 5.07
CA ASN A 319 5.01 -0.05 4.51
C ASN A 319 3.85 -0.36 5.48
N TRP A 320 4.06 -0.06 6.77
CA TRP A 320 3.15 -0.48 7.82
C TRP A 320 1.85 0.29 7.73
N THR A 321 0.72 -0.40 7.77
CA THR A 321 -0.58 0.20 7.56
C THR A 321 -1.34 0.18 8.88
N PRO A 322 -1.78 1.34 9.42
CA PRO A 322 -2.59 1.35 10.62
C PRO A 322 -3.82 0.45 10.45
N PRO A 323 -4.20 -0.34 11.48
CA PRO A 323 -5.36 -1.24 11.41
C PRO A 323 -6.63 -0.51 10.96
N GLU A 324 -7.50 -1.23 10.26
CA GLU A 324 -8.80 -0.67 9.89
C GLU A 324 -9.59 -0.30 11.14
N GLY A 325 -10.22 0.86 11.06
CA GLY A 325 -11.00 1.42 12.16
C GLY A 325 -10.22 2.28 13.14
N ALA A 326 -8.88 2.23 13.19
CA ALA A 326 -8.07 3.02 14.13
C ALA A 326 -8.67 4.43 14.36
N GLY A 327 -9.21 4.63 15.58
CA GLY A 327 -10.11 5.73 15.89
C GLY A 327 -9.40 7.07 15.98
N GLN A 328 -8.22 7.06 16.61
CA GLN A 328 -7.27 8.17 16.73
C GLN A 328 -5.87 7.55 16.72
N PHE A 329 -4.90 8.30 16.20
CA PHE A 329 -3.50 7.90 16.16
C PHE A 329 -2.68 9.06 16.72
N HIS A 330 -2.16 8.88 17.94
CA HIS A 330 -1.26 9.83 18.58
C HIS A 330 0.12 9.18 18.59
N GLY A 331 1.13 9.85 18.06
CA GLY A 331 2.52 9.38 17.89
C GLY A 331 2.76 8.45 16.70
N MET A 332 4.00 7.97 16.53
CA MET A 332 4.42 7.04 15.45
C MET A 332 4.98 5.74 16.04
N PRO A 333 4.83 4.58 15.37
CA PRO A 333 5.40 3.33 15.86
C PRO A 333 6.93 3.40 15.75
N LEU A 334 7.66 3.01 16.81
CA LEU A 334 9.13 3.11 16.85
C LEU A 334 9.84 1.89 16.22
N ASP A 335 9.07 0.87 15.86
CA ASP A 335 9.51 -0.40 15.26
C ASP A 335 9.25 -0.47 13.74
N VAL A 336 8.78 0.63 13.14
CA VAL A 336 8.57 0.74 11.70
C VAL A 336 9.40 1.88 11.13
N LYS A 337 9.68 1.82 9.83
CA LYS A 337 10.33 2.89 9.08
C LYS A 337 9.36 3.72 8.25
N VAL A 338 8.22 3.12 7.89
CA VAL A 338 7.22 3.72 7.01
C VAL A 338 5.81 3.42 7.51
N VAL A 339 4.98 4.45 7.68
CA VAL A 339 3.55 4.34 7.99
C VAL A 339 2.72 4.77 6.79
N HIS A 340 1.82 3.91 6.31
CA HIS A 340 1.00 4.12 5.12
C HIS A 340 -0.49 4.28 5.46
N PHE A 341 -0.96 5.52 5.37
CA PHE A 341 -2.29 6.00 5.74
C PHE A 341 -3.37 5.82 4.65
N LYS A 342 -3.53 4.60 4.15
CA LYS A 342 -4.46 4.29 3.04
C LYS A 342 -5.91 4.69 3.32
N GLY A 343 -6.58 5.22 2.30
CA GLY A 343 -8.04 5.40 2.30
C GLY A 343 -8.53 6.39 3.36
N SER A 344 -9.42 5.96 4.25
CA SER A 344 -9.96 6.83 5.32
C SER A 344 -8.91 7.21 6.36
N ARG A 345 -7.79 6.49 6.44
CA ARG A 345 -6.71 6.72 7.42
C ARG A 345 -5.84 7.92 7.10
N LYS A 346 -5.95 8.53 5.90
CA LYS A 346 -5.25 9.77 5.53
C LYS A 346 -5.42 10.92 6.54
N ARG A 347 -6.52 10.95 7.29
CA ARG A 347 -6.73 11.94 8.37
C ARG A 347 -5.72 11.75 9.51
N LEU A 348 -5.38 10.50 9.82
CA LEU A 348 -4.48 10.14 10.93
C LEU A 348 -3.08 10.67 10.65
N MET A 349 -2.66 10.74 9.39
CA MET A 349 -1.38 11.35 9.02
C MET A 349 -1.25 12.81 9.47
N LEU A 350 -2.31 13.59 9.29
CA LEU A 350 -2.37 14.99 9.72
C LEU A 350 -2.42 15.09 11.25
N GLU A 351 -3.23 14.23 11.90
CA GLU A 351 -3.30 14.16 13.38
C GLU A 351 -1.94 13.81 13.99
N SER A 352 -1.22 12.85 13.38
CA SER A 352 0.11 12.43 13.82
C SER A 352 1.12 13.56 13.74
N TRP A 353 1.11 14.30 12.63
CA TRP A 353 2.02 15.43 12.46
C TRP A 353 1.71 16.57 13.42
N ASN A 354 0.43 16.93 13.58
CA ASN A 354 0.02 17.96 14.53
C ASN A 354 0.49 17.60 15.95
N PHE A 355 0.30 16.34 16.35
CA PHE A 355 0.76 15.82 17.65
C PHE A 355 2.29 15.86 17.78
N TYR A 356 3.02 15.43 16.75
CA TYR A 356 4.49 15.50 16.71
C TYR A 356 4.98 16.93 16.93
N THR A 357 4.38 17.92 16.25
CA THR A 357 4.79 19.32 16.35
C THR A 357 4.33 20.03 17.63
N SER A 358 3.29 19.54 18.30
CA SER A 358 2.75 20.17 19.52
C SER A 358 3.47 19.75 20.80
N THR A 359 4.32 18.71 20.74
CA THR A 359 4.92 18.10 21.93
C THR A 359 6.39 18.50 22.03
N ALA A 360 6.79 19.07 23.18
CA ALA A 360 8.17 19.51 23.42
C ALA A 360 9.11 18.36 23.84
N ASP A 361 8.56 17.21 24.26
CA ASP A 361 9.30 16.03 24.68
C ASP A 361 8.87 14.80 23.86
N ILE A 362 9.82 14.26 23.10
CA ILE A 362 9.62 13.15 22.16
C ILE A 362 9.45 11.80 22.90
N SER A 363 9.84 11.71 24.18
CA SER A 363 9.67 10.51 25.01
C SER A 363 8.21 10.14 25.25
N ASP A 364 7.29 11.08 25.01
CA ASP A 364 5.83 10.91 25.09
C ASP A 364 5.18 10.67 23.71
N MET A 365 5.92 10.22 22.69
CA MET A 365 5.28 9.68 21.49
C MET A 365 4.47 8.45 21.87
N LEU A 366 3.20 8.70 22.20
CA LEU A 366 2.16 7.72 22.39
C LEU A 366 2.25 6.68 21.28
N CYS A 367 2.06 5.42 21.62
CA CYS A 367 1.53 4.47 20.68
C CYS A 367 0.04 4.36 21.05
N LEU A 368 -0.85 4.98 20.28
CA LEU A 368 -2.29 4.73 20.43
C LEU A 368 -2.81 4.15 19.13
N VAL A 369 -2.84 2.81 19.06
CA VAL A 369 -3.89 2.12 18.31
C VAL A 369 -5.07 2.01 19.27
N LEU A 370 -5.95 3.03 19.30
CA LEU A 370 -7.14 2.95 20.15
C LEU A 370 -7.97 1.71 19.79
N SER A 371 -8.39 1.02 20.85
CA SER A 371 -9.33 -0.11 20.92
C SER A 371 -10.74 0.19 20.36
N SER A 372 -10.93 1.30 19.65
CA SER A 372 -12.21 1.66 19.03
C SER A 372 -12.02 1.84 17.53
N GLY A 373 -12.09 0.70 16.83
CA GLY A 373 -12.08 0.64 15.39
C GLY A 373 -13.46 0.97 14.77
N ARG A 374 -13.62 2.01 13.93
CA ARG A 374 -14.80 2.12 13.04
C ARG A 374 -14.60 1.25 11.79
N THR A 375 -15.13 0.04 11.77
CA THR A 375 -15.16 -0.79 10.56
C THR A 375 -16.30 -0.38 9.62
N LYS A 376 -16.00 -0.15 8.33
CA LYS A 376 -17.00 -0.25 7.26
C LYS A 376 -17.09 -1.71 6.83
N PHE A 377 -18.01 -2.48 7.40
CA PHE A 377 -18.35 -3.77 6.81
C PHE A 377 -19.25 -3.56 5.59
N GLY A 378 -18.70 -3.81 4.39
CA GLY A 378 -19.49 -4.10 3.20
C GLY A 378 -19.81 -5.59 3.18
N ASN A 379 -21.10 -5.92 3.17
CA ASN A 379 -21.74 -7.24 3.08
C ASN A 379 -20.82 -8.47 2.86
N ARG A 380 -20.76 -9.36 3.87
CA ARG A 380 -20.62 -10.80 3.68
C ARG A 380 -21.34 -11.56 4.79
N LEU A 381 -22.56 -12.00 4.47
CA LEU A 381 -23.43 -12.87 5.28
C LEU A 381 -22.82 -14.26 5.60
N GLU A 382 -21.63 -14.58 5.10
CA GLU A 382 -20.99 -15.89 5.32
C GLU A 382 -20.26 -16.04 6.66
N ASN A 383 -19.90 -14.95 7.34
CA ASN A 383 -19.17 -15.05 8.61
C ASN A 383 -20.07 -15.18 9.85
N ILE A 384 -21.36 -14.84 9.77
CA ILE A 384 -22.30 -14.97 10.89
C ILE A 384 -22.66 -16.46 11.11
N ALA A 385 -22.76 -17.26 10.04
CA ALA A 385 -23.03 -18.69 10.16
C ALA A 385 -21.89 -19.47 10.84
N ARG A 386 -20.63 -19.05 10.63
CA ARG A 386 -19.46 -19.70 11.26
C ARG A 386 -19.31 -19.40 12.75
N VAL A 387 -19.68 -18.19 13.17
CA VAL A 387 -19.64 -17.80 14.60
C VAL A 387 -20.80 -18.46 15.36
N ALA A 388 -22.00 -18.54 14.76
CA ALA A 388 -23.15 -19.21 15.38
C ALA A 388 -22.93 -20.74 15.54
N ALA A 389 -22.31 -21.41 14.57
CA ALA A 389 -22.03 -22.85 14.65
C ALA A 389 -20.97 -23.21 15.71
N THR A 390 -20.06 -22.29 16.02
CA THR A 390 -19.01 -22.52 17.03
C THR A 390 -19.50 -22.27 18.47
N LEU A 391 -20.55 -21.45 18.63
CA LEU A 391 -21.16 -21.16 19.93
C LEU A 391 -22.27 -22.14 20.34
N MET A 392 -22.90 -22.85 19.39
CA MET A 392 -23.93 -23.86 19.69
C MET A 392 -23.38 -25.26 20.06
N LEU A 393 -22.07 -25.50 19.92
CA LEU A 393 -21.43 -26.79 20.27
C LEU A 393 -20.75 -26.81 21.65
N LYS A 394 -20.86 -25.75 22.45
CA LYS A 394 -20.28 -25.67 23.80
C LYS A 394 -21.29 -25.43 24.92
N VAL A 395 -22.58 -25.51 24.65
CA VAL A 395 -23.62 -25.41 25.68
C VAL A 395 -24.70 -26.47 25.43
N LEU A 396 -24.39 -27.71 25.78
CA LEU A 396 -25.34 -28.66 26.34
C LEU A 396 -24.56 -29.50 27.37
N PRO A 397 -25.11 -29.74 28.58
CA PRO A 397 -24.42 -30.45 29.66
C PRO A 397 -24.10 -31.90 29.32
#